data_AF-A0A935WRW3-F1
#
_entry.id   AF-A0A935WRW3-F1
#
_cell.length_a   1.000
_cell.length_b   1.000
_cell.length_c   1.000
_cell.angle_alpha   90.00
_cell.angle_beta   90.00
_cell.angle_gamma   90.00
#
_symmetry.space_group_name_H-M   'P 1'
#
loop_
_entity.id
_entity.type
_entity.pdbx_description
1 polymer ?
#
loop_
_entity_poly.entity_id
_entity_poly.type
_entity_poly.pdbx_seq_one_letter_code
_entity_poly.pdbx_strand_id
1 'polypeptide(L)'
;MRKFVVALAAFGFAMSAARAQESCAMNYPVFEGAIPHLDLAACPKDIARPGAFCRVTTANDAVHVFMFEEKGKQCLLAAKSYRDYKLDLK
;
A
#
# COMPACT_ATOMS: atom_id res chain seq x y z
N MET A 1 15.25 -53.38 41.08
CA MET A 1 14.11 -52.65 40.48
C MET A 1 14.21 -51.22 41.03
N ARG A 2 14.28 -50.10 40.31
CA ARG A 2 13.91 -49.71 38.95
C ARG A 2 14.72 -48.42 38.70
N LYS A 3 15.52 -48.34 37.63
CA LYS A 3 16.34 -47.17 37.31
C LYS A 3 15.44 -46.02 36.85
N PHE A 4 15.38 -44.92 37.59
CA PHE A 4 14.68 -43.72 37.15
C PHE A 4 15.58 -42.96 36.17
N VAL A 5 15.31 -43.12 34.88
CA VAL A 5 15.91 -42.29 33.83
C VAL A 5 15.05 -41.03 33.71
N VAL A 6 15.56 -39.91 34.20
CA VAL A 6 14.94 -38.60 33.98
C VAL A 6 15.27 -38.19 32.54
N ALA A 7 14.30 -38.35 31.63
CA ALA A 7 14.42 -37.86 30.27
C ALA A 7 14.31 -36.33 30.28
N LEU A 8 15.40 -35.64 29.94
CA LEU A 8 15.41 -34.20 29.67
C LEU A 8 14.52 -33.92 28.46
N ALA A 9 13.33 -33.35 28.68
CA ALA A 9 12.51 -32.81 27.61
C ALA A 9 13.12 -31.47 27.17
N ALA A 10 13.88 -31.49 26.07
CA ALA A 10 14.35 -30.28 25.41
C ALA A 10 13.14 -29.56 24.78
N PHE A 11 12.59 -28.59 25.49
CA PHE A 11 11.60 -27.66 24.95
C PHE A 11 12.30 -26.74 23.94
N GLY A 12 12.23 -27.11 22.66
CA GLY A 12 12.71 -26.29 21.56
C GLY A 12 11.88 -25.02 21.46
N PHE A 13 12.47 -23.87 21.79
CA PHE A 13 11.86 -22.57 21.59
C PHE A 13 11.85 -22.28 20.08
N ALA A 14 10.72 -22.52 19.43
CA ALA A 14 10.53 -22.14 18.04
C ALA A 14 10.49 -20.61 17.95
N MET A 15 11.62 -20.00 17.58
CA MET A 15 11.67 -18.60 17.15
C MET A 15 10.83 -18.46 15.88
N SER A 16 9.55 -18.09 16.05
CA SER A 16 8.76 -17.60 14.93
C SER A 16 9.36 -16.27 14.48
N ALA A 17 10.03 -16.29 13.33
CA ALA A 17 10.36 -15.08 12.60
C ALA A 17 9.02 -14.43 12.20
N ALA A 18 8.55 -13.48 13.01
CA ALA A 18 7.45 -12.62 12.63
C ALA A 18 7.86 -11.91 11.34
N ARG A 19 7.30 -12.35 10.20
CA ARG A 19 7.49 -11.64 8.94
C ARG A 19 6.83 -10.30 9.15
N ALA A 20 7.62 -9.22 9.18
CA ALA A 20 7.09 -7.88 9.16
C ALA A 20 6.24 -7.75 7.89
N GLN A 21 4.92 -7.81 8.05
CA GLN A 21 4.01 -7.63 6.95
C GLN A 21 4.11 -6.14 6.62
N GLU A 22 4.87 -5.79 5.57
CA GLU A 22 4.92 -4.41 5.06
C GLU A 22 3.49 -3.93 4.88
N SER A 23 3.04 -3.08 5.79
CA SER A 23 1.68 -2.58 5.81
C SER A 23 1.68 -1.29 5.00
N CYS A 24 0.80 -1.20 4.01
CA CYS A 24 0.60 0.06 3.33
C CYS A 24 0.01 1.06 4.35
N ALA A 25 0.50 2.29 4.39
CA ALA A 25 -0.18 3.36 5.14
C ALA A 25 -1.63 3.57 4.62
N MET A 26 -1.82 3.42 3.31
CA MET A 26 -3.11 3.37 2.62
C MET A 26 -2.98 2.42 1.43
N ASN A 27 -3.98 1.56 1.21
CA ASN A 27 -4.08 0.73 0.00
C ASN A 27 -5.33 1.10 -0.81
N TYR A 28 -5.37 0.65 -2.06
CA TYR A 28 -6.46 0.99 -2.97
C TYR A 28 -7.85 0.54 -2.48
N PRO A 29 -8.07 -0.69 -1.96
CA PRO A 29 -9.41 -1.09 -1.49
C PRO A 29 -9.98 -0.19 -0.38
N VAL A 30 -9.13 0.27 0.55
CA VAL A 30 -9.57 1.20 1.61
C VAL A 30 -9.86 2.58 1.01
N PHE A 31 -9.00 3.07 0.11
CA PHE A 31 -9.21 4.34 -0.59
C PHE A 31 -10.51 4.32 -1.42
N GLU A 32 -10.78 3.23 -2.13
CA GLU A 32 -11.90 3.08 -3.05
C GLU A 32 -13.25 3.21 -2.33
N GLY A 33 -13.35 2.63 -1.13
CA GLY A 33 -14.54 2.76 -0.29
C GLY A 33 -14.69 4.10 0.43
N ALA A 34 -13.61 4.90 0.53
CA ALA A 34 -13.58 6.11 1.35
C ALA A 34 -13.65 7.42 0.55
N ILE A 35 -13.13 7.42 -0.69
CA ILE A 35 -12.94 8.65 -1.46
C ILE A 35 -13.65 8.53 -2.80
N PRO A 36 -14.70 9.34 -3.08
CA PRO A 36 -15.27 9.44 -4.42
C PRO A 36 -14.20 9.94 -5.40
N HIS A 37 -13.98 9.18 -6.47
CA HIS A 37 -12.89 9.43 -7.41
C HIS A 37 -13.26 8.98 -8.83
N LEU A 38 -12.45 9.42 -9.79
CA LEU A 38 -12.46 8.95 -11.17
C LEU A 38 -11.14 8.26 -11.50
N ASP A 39 -11.21 7.37 -12.47
CA ASP A 39 -10.05 6.69 -13.03
C ASP A 39 -9.34 7.61 -14.01
N LEU A 40 -8.01 7.71 -13.90
CA LEU A 40 -7.19 8.33 -14.93
C LEU A 40 -6.62 7.25 -15.86
N ALA A 41 -6.75 7.46 -17.17
CA ALA A 41 -6.14 6.58 -18.17
C ALA A 41 -4.59 6.58 -18.09
N ALA A 42 -4.01 7.69 -17.65
CA ALA A 42 -2.58 7.84 -17.41
C ALA A 42 -2.33 8.73 -16.18
N CYS A 43 -1.27 8.44 -15.43
CA CYS A 43 -0.82 9.31 -14.35
C CYS A 43 -0.18 10.61 -14.89
N PRO A 44 -0.26 11.72 -14.14
CA PRO A 44 0.46 12.96 -14.46
C PRO A 44 1.98 12.73 -14.57
N LYS A 45 2.62 13.44 -15.52
CA LYS A 45 4.03 13.20 -15.92
C LYS A 45 5.03 13.28 -14.76
N ASP A 46 4.76 14.12 -13.79
CA ASP A 46 5.61 14.42 -12.64
C ASP A 46 5.54 13.37 -11.51
N ILE A 47 4.49 12.54 -11.49
CA ILE A 47 4.36 11.43 -10.54
C ILE A 47 4.33 10.07 -11.22
N ALA A 48 4.12 10.00 -12.53
CA ALA A 48 3.99 8.75 -13.28
C ALA A 48 5.18 7.81 -13.07
N ARG A 49 4.87 6.54 -12.75
CA ARG A 49 5.86 5.46 -12.64
C ARG A 49 5.35 4.19 -13.33
N PRO A 50 6.23 3.32 -13.82
CA PRO A 50 5.83 2.00 -14.34
C PRO A 50 5.15 1.15 -13.27
N GLY A 51 4.17 0.36 -13.67
CA GLY A 51 3.45 -0.56 -12.77
C GLY A 51 2.59 0.15 -11.73
N ALA A 52 2.05 1.32 -12.08
CA ALA A 52 1.19 2.12 -11.22
C ALA A 52 -0.02 2.65 -12.00
N PHE A 53 -1.11 2.89 -11.28
CA PHE A 53 -2.31 3.54 -11.81
C PHE A 53 -2.71 4.72 -10.93
N CYS A 54 -3.49 5.65 -11.49
CA CYS A 54 -3.89 6.87 -10.80
C CYS A 54 -5.40 7.03 -10.69
N ARG A 55 -5.84 7.56 -9.54
CA ARG A 55 -7.20 8.02 -9.27
C ARG A 55 -7.21 9.51 -9.00
N VAL A 56 -8.26 10.19 -9.42
CA VAL A 56 -8.41 11.63 -9.26
C VAL A 56 -9.70 11.98 -8.52
N THR A 57 -9.63 12.97 -7.64
CA THR A 57 -10.80 13.60 -7.04
C THR A 57 -10.62 15.11 -7.01
N THR A 58 -11.72 15.83 -6.79
CA THR A 58 -11.73 17.28 -6.62
C THR A 58 -12.23 17.60 -5.22
N ALA A 59 -11.41 18.28 -4.42
CA ALA A 59 -11.78 18.74 -3.09
C ALA A 59 -10.95 19.98 -2.73
N ASN A 60 -11.47 20.82 -1.83
CA ASN A 60 -10.73 21.98 -1.29
C ASN A 60 -10.06 22.86 -2.36
N ASP A 61 -10.81 23.18 -3.41
CA ASP A 61 -10.37 23.96 -4.58
C ASP A 61 -9.07 23.43 -5.21
N ALA A 62 -8.92 22.11 -5.25
CA ALA A 62 -7.79 21.43 -5.86
C ALA A 62 -8.21 20.13 -6.55
N VAL A 63 -7.42 19.75 -7.56
CA VAL A 63 -7.44 18.40 -8.13
C VAL A 63 -6.41 17.57 -7.37
N HIS A 64 -6.85 16.47 -6.77
CA HIS A 64 -5.98 15.54 -6.06
C HIS A 64 -5.81 14.26 -6.86
N VAL A 65 -4.57 13.88 -7.17
CA VAL A 65 -4.24 12.62 -7.82
C VAL A 65 -3.51 11.71 -6.84
N PHE A 66 -3.99 10.47 -6.72
CA PHE A 66 -3.42 9.41 -5.91
C PHE A 66 -2.91 8.31 -6.83
N MET A 67 -1.63 7.94 -6.67
CA MET A 67 -0.97 6.90 -7.46
C MET A 67 -0.76 5.65 -6.61
N PHE A 68 -1.21 4.51 -7.09
CA PHE A 68 -1.11 3.22 -6.42
C PHE A 68 -0.27 2.23 -7.23
N GLU A 69 0.34 1.26 -6.57
CA GLU A 69 0.92 0.09 -7.24
C GLU A 69 -0.18 -0.69 -7.98
N GLU A 70 0.08 -1.12 -9.21
CA GLU A 70 -0.87 -1.90 -10.00
C GLU A 70 -1.04 -3.33 -9.46
N LYS A 71 0.05 -3.90 -8.94
CA LYS A 71 0.13 -5.29 -8.47
C LYS A 71 0.37 -5.35 -6.97
N GLY A 72 0.19 -6.53 -6.40
CA GLY A 72 0.46 -6.78 -4.98
C GLY A 72 -0.61 -6.15 -4.09
N LYS A 73 -0.19 -5.41 -3.06
CA LYS A 73 -1.10 -4.82 -2.06
C LYS A 73 -1.73 -3.51 -2.52
N GLN A 74 -1.35 -3.01 -3.70
CA GLN A 74 -1.81 -1.74 -4.25
C GLN A 74 -1.61 -0.60 -3.26
N CYS A 75 -0.40 -0.50 -2.70
CA CYS A 75 -0.08 0.56 -1.74
C CYS A 75 -0.12 1.93 -2.44
N LEU A 76 -0.54 2.96 -1.71
CA LEU A 76 -0.41 4.35 -2.13
C LEU A 76 1.07 4.71 -2.22
N LEU A 77 1.53 5.05 -3.43
CA LEU A 77 2.91 5.41 -3.73
C LEU A 77 3.13 6.93 -3.69
N ALA A 78 2.13 7.71 -4.12
CA ALA A 78 2.21 9.17 -4.14
C ALA A 78 0.81 9.80 -4.10
N ALA A 79 0.72 11.00 -3.55
CA ALA A 79 -0.44 11.88 -3.68
C ALA A 79 0.03 13.28 -4.07
N LYS A 80 -0.65 13.91 -5.03
CA LYS A 80 -0.31 15.26 -5.49
C LYS A 80 -1.56 16.10 -5.71
N SER A 81 -1.49 17.36 -5.29
CA SER A 81 -2.56 18.34 -5.43
C SER A 81 -2.17 19.41 -6.43
N TYR A 82 -3.08 19.74 -7.34
CA TYR A 82 -2.93 20.78 -8.36
C TYR A 82 -3.98 21.85 -8.12
N ARG A 83 -3.54 23.10 -7.90
CA ARG A 83 -4.43 24.24 -7.58
C ARG A 83 -4.64 25.20 -8.76
N ASP A 84 -3.78 25.11 -9.79
CA ASP A 84 -3.79 26.05 -10.92
C ASP A 84 -4.20 25.38 -12.25
N TYR A 85 -4.97 24.29 -12.18
CA TYR A 85 -5.38 23.47 -13.34
C TYR A 85 -4.23 22.91 -14.22
N LYS A 86 -2.97 22.97 -13.76
CA LYS A 86 -1.81 22.38 -14.44
C LYS A 86 -1.70 20.87 -14.20
N LEU A 87 -2.68 20.12 -14.68
CA LEU A 87 -2.64 18.66 -14.67
C LEU A 87 -2.12 18.15 -16.01
N ASP A 88 -0.81 17.94 -16.11
CA ASP A 88 -0.17 17.45 -17.33
C ASP A 88 -0.12 15.92 -17.34
N LEU A 89 -1.02 15.28 -18.09
CA LEU A 89 -1.05 13.83 -18.28
C LEU A 89 0.03 13.37 -19.27
N LYS A 90 0.55 12.15 -19.05
CA LYS A 90 1.61 11.55 -19.88
C LYS A 90 1.12 11.13 -21.26
#